data_AF-A0A2U9PUH8-F1
#
_entry.id   AF-A0A2U9PUH8-F1
#
_cell.length_a   1.000
_cell.length_b   1.000
_cell.length_c   1.000
_cell.angle_alpha   90.00
_cell.angle_beta   90.00
_cell.angle_gamma   90.00
#
_symmetry.space_group_name_H-M   'P 1'
#
loop_
_entity.id
_entity.type
_entity.pdbx_description
1 polymer ?
#
loop_
_entity_poly.entity_id
_entity_poly.type
_entity_poly.pdbx_seq_one_letter_code
_entity_poly.pdbx_strand_id
1 'polypeptide(L)'
;MTMPPSGPFGQQPPHGGPGGGSPELWPQYRGGPTSPPPAGPPPPWGPQQHWPNGPTPPNRGGGGKAKWILGGVAVVLAIALAVVVTVLVVRPDGGTVAAGNGAENSDAKLASADDKGPVKILTDDPTCDAWNTVLDEYSGVTKSIRWDDRDDSVPEGSWTPEQRAMYEAVGKAMTQAADQAVTLMGQTPHRDMRVLYEQFVATSREFVSRIPTYQPTDDELSAASNAAGAAIANICAAINRRTAQSVAPLVSDVTGAEIGSEDDQELTAVLSTPSPMCSDWKSLVARFHEDTTAWRAIDKNIPATEWTPNQRAINDAAGRIMSATADEMEQLATASDNPRLQNIITLAAQYRRGFVKALPNYEPSDSYLELSATSLSRFVNAACAYRS
;
A
#
# COMPACT_ATOMS: atom_id res chain seq x y z
N MET A 1 -59.70 1.92 45.13
CA MET A 1 -60.51 2.83 44.28
C MET A 1 -60.09 2.61 42.84
N THR A 2 -61.03 2.10 42.04
CA THR A 2 -61.24 2.23 40.58
C THR A 2 -60.06 2.25 39.59
N MET A 3 -59.96 1.16 38.81
CA MET A 3 -59.51 1.06 37.40
C MET A 3 -60.62 1.56 36.42
N PRO A 4 -60.57 1.26 35.09
CA PRO A 4 -59.76 1.78 33.96
C PRO A 4 -60.73 2.30 32.84
N PRO A 5 -60.41 2.37 31.51
CA PRO A 5 -60.26 1.20 30.61
C PRO A 5 -59.25 1.45 29.44
N SER A 6 -58.92 0.58 28.47
CA SER A 6 -58.92 -0.87 28.20
C SER A 6 -58.23 -1.03 26.81
N GLY A 7 -57.56 -2.15 26.54
CA GLY A 7 -56.90 -2.47 25.26
C GLY A 7 -57.85 -2.70 24.07
N PRO A 8 -57.45 -3.43 22.99
CA PRO A 8 -57.01 -4.82 23.12
C PRO A 8 -55.85 -5.31 22.20
N PHE A 9 -55.25 -6.40 22.69
CA PHE A 9 -54.34 -7.41 22.08
C PHE A 9 -55.00 -8.14 20.89
N GLY A 10 -54.34 -8.95 20.03
CA GLY A 10 -53.00 -9.54 19.95
C GLY A 10 -52.97 -10.73 18.96
N GLN A 11 -51.84 -11.48 18.95
CA GLN A 11 -51.62 -12.88 18.53
C GLN A 11 -51.35 -13.27 17.04
N GLN A 12 -50.09 -13.64 16.79
CA GLN A 12 -49.46 -14.81 16.09
C GLN A 12 -49.99 -15.49 14.76
N PRO A 13 -49.08 -16.17 13.99
CA PRO A 13 -49.14 -16.55 12.54
C PRO A 13 -49.78 -17.96 12.31
N PRO A 14 -49.84 -18.66 11.11
CA PRO A 14 -48.91 -18.71 9.94
C PRO A 14 -49.52 -18.98 8.51
N HIS A 15 -48.61 -19.15 7.52
CA HIS A 15 -48.75 -19.82 6.19
C HIS A 15 -49.36 -19.08 4.97
N GLY A 16 -48.67 -19.26 3.82
CA GLY A 16 -49.27 -19.31 2.48
C GLY A 16 -48.83 -18.22 1.49
N GLY A 17 -48.02 -18.56 0.48
CA GLY A 17 -47.92 -17.76 -0.76
C GLY A 17 -49.12 -18.01 -1.69
N PRO A 18 -49.00 -17.89 -3.02
CA PRO A 18 -48.37 -16.84 -3.82
C PRO A 18 -49.41 -16.14 -4.74
N GLY A 19 -49.06 -14.95 -5.24
CA GLY A 19 -49.57 -14.49 -6.54
C GLY A 19 -50.57 -13.33 -6.53
N GLY A 20 -50.27 -12.39 -7.44
CA GLY A 20 -51.27 -11.87 -8.37
C GLY A 20 -52.00 -10.59 -7.99
N GLY A 21 -51.82 -9.57 -8.83
CA GLY A 21 -52.91 -8.66 -9.18
C GLY A 21 -52.80 -7.24 -8.67
N SER A 22 -52.21 -6.37 -9.48
CA SER A 22 -52.68 -4.98 -9.64
C SER A 22 -54.14 -4.96 -10.12
N PRO A 23 -54.92 -3.92 -9.80
CA PRO A 23 -55.38 -2.96 -10.84
C PRO A 23 -55.55 -1.53 -10.22
N GLU A 24 -55.73 -0.38 -10.87
CA GLU A 24 -56.58 0.11 -11.97
C GLU A 24 -56.06 1.52 -12.37
N LEU A 25 -55.91 1.82 -13.66
CA LEU A 25 -56.81 2.58 -14.56
C LEU A 25 -56.83 4.11 -14.38
N TRP A 26 -56.45 4.83 -15.44
CA TRP A 26 -57.17 6.00 -15.97
C TRP A 26 -57.10 6.02 -17.52
N PRO A 27 -58.08 6.66 -18.21
CA PRO A 27 -58.63 6.17 -19.49
C PRO A 27 -58.18 6.87 -20.78
N GLN A 28 -58.73 6.31 -21.86
CA GLN A 28 -58.46 6.38 -23.30
C GLN A 28 -58.65 7.74 -24.01
N TYR A 29 -58.01 7.87 -25.17
CA TYR A 29 -58.62 8.43 -26.40
C TYR A 29 -58.22 7.59 -27.64
N ARG A 30 -59.21 7.31 -28.51
CA ARG A 30 -59.12 6.56 -29.78
C ARG A 30 -58.99 7.51 -30.97
N GLY A 31 -58.23 7.10 -31.99
CA GLY A 31 -58.35 7.61 -33.36
C GLY A 31 -57.56 6.79 -34.39
N GLY A 32 -58.26 5.97 -35.19
CA GLY A 32 -58.01 5.72 -36.63
C GLY A 32 -56.79 4.90 -37.11
N PRO A 33 -56.95 3.92 -38.03
CA PRO A 33 -55.91 2.97 -38.42
C PRO A 33 -55.08 3.42 -39.64
N THR A 34 -53.76 3.27 -39.56
CA THR A 34 -52.88 3.19 -40.74
C THR A 34 -52.00 1.95 -40.62
N SER A 35 -51.95 1.15 -41.69
CA SER A 35 -51.26 -0.12 -41.78
C SER A 35 -49.73 0.07 -41.79
N PRO A 36 -48.94 -0.77 -41.09
CA PRO A 36 -47.48 -0.75 -41.21
C PRO A 36 -47.00 -1.53 -42.45
N PRO A 37 -45.93 -1.09 -43.14
CA PRO A 37 -45.27 -1.86 -44.19
C PRO A 37 -44.47 -3.06 -43.60
N PRO A 38 -44.18 -4.10 -44.40
CA PRO A 38 -43.68 -5.37 -43.92
C PRO A 38 -42.23 -5.30 -43.42
N ALA A 39 -41.96 -6.04 -42.34
CA ALA A 39 -40.63 -6.26 -41.80
C ALA A 39 -39.75 -7.04 -42.80
N GLY A 40 -38.67 -6.41 -43.25
CA GLY A 40 -37.57 -7.10 -43.92
C GLY A 40 -36.67 -7.83 -42.91
N PRO A 41 -36.03 -8.95 -43.30
CA PRO A 41 -35.15 -9.70 -42.42
C PRO A 41 -33.84 -8.93 -42.13
N PRO A 42 -33.27 -9.04 -40.91
CA PRO A 42 -31.96 -8.46 -40.61
C PRO A 42 -30.83 -9.21 -41.34
N PRO A 43 -29.70 -8.54 -41.65
CA PRO A 43 -28.57 -9.14 -42.35
C PRO A 43 -27.83 -10.19 -41.48
N PRO A 44 -27.20 -11.20 -42.10
CA PRO A 44 -26.58 -12.32 -41.39
C PRO A 44 -25.25 -11.90 -40.77
N TRP A 45 -25.17 -12.00 -39.44
CA TRP A 45 -23.91 -12.01 -38.72
C TRP A 45 -23.16 -13.31 -39.03
N GLY A 46 -21.90 -13.19 -39.47
CA GLY A 46 -20.99 -14.30 -39.71
C GLY A 46 -20.63 -15.07 -38.44
N PRO A 47 -19.94 -16.22 -38.57
CA PRO A 47 -19.77 -17.18 -37.49
C PRO A 47 -18.94 -16.63 -36.33
N GLN A 48 -19.48 -16.77 -35.11
CA GLN A 48 -18.74 -16.58 -33.87
C GLN A 48 -17.57 -17.57 -33.78
N GLN A 49 -16.36 -17.05 -33.68
CA GLN A 49 -15.18 -17.78 -33.24
C GLN A 49 -15.33 -18.09 -31.74
N HIS A 50 -15.83 -19.29 -31.45
CA HIS A 50 -15.58 -20.07 -30.25
C HIS A 50 -14.09 -20.06 -29.84
N TRP A 51 -13.77 -19.38 -28.73
CA TRP A 51 -12.50 -19.56 -28.03
C TRP A 51 -12.62 -20.72 -27.02
N PRO A 52 -11.64 -21.63 -26.94
CA PRO A 52 -11.72 -22.82 -26.10
C PRO A 52 -11.55 -22.50 -24.61
N ASN A 53 -12.40 -23.15 -23.79
CA ASN A 53 -12.34 -23.41 -22.35
C ASN A 53 -11.11 -22.85 -21.59
N GLY A 54 -11.31 -21.74 -20.87
CA GLY A 54 -10.43 -21.34 -19.78
C GLY A 54 -10.65 -22.20 -18.52
N PRO A 55 -9.63 -22.39 -17.65
CA PRO A 55 -9.74 -23.24 -16.48
C PRO A 55 -10.74 -22.68 -15.45
N THR A 56 -11.56 -23.58 -14.92
CA THR A 56 -12.53 -23.32 -13.84
C THR A 56 -11.84 -22.78 -12.57
N PRO A 57 -12.43 -21.80 -11.87
CA PRO A 57 -11.89 -21.33 -10.60
C PRO A 57 -11.99 -22.43 -9.53
N PRO A 58 -10.94 -22.67 -8.72
CA PRO A 58 -11.02 -23.64 -7.64
C PRO A 58 -11.99 -23.15 -6.56
N ASN A 59 -12.93 -24.03 -6.26
CA ASN A 59 -13.93 -23.91 -5.21
C ASN A 59 -13.22 -23.87 -3.84
N ARG A 60 -13.21 -22.73 -3.14
CA ARG A 60 -12.82 -22.64 -1.73
C ARG A 60 -14.07 -22.41 -0.88
N GLY A 61 -14.61 -23.52 -0.38
CA GLY A 61 -15.61 -23.50 0.69
C GLY A 61 -14.96 -23.34 2.06
N GLY A 62 -15.65 -22.61 2.93
CA GLY A 62 -15.68 -22.90 4.37
C GLY A 62 -14.68 -22.17 5.28
N GLY A 63 -15.12 -21.04 5.85
CA GLY A 63 -15.02 -20.73 7.29
C GLY A 63 -13.63 -20.64 7.94
N GLY A 64 -13.14 -19.42 8.12
CA GLY A 64 -12.03 -19.10 9.02
C GLY A 64 -11.69 -17.63 8.94
N LYS A 65 -11.44 -16.99 10.09
CA LYS A 65 -11.32 -15.54 10.26
C LYS A 65 -10.22 -14.95 9.35
N ALA A 66 -10.50 -13.76 8.83
CA ALA A 66 -9.75 -13.04 7.80
C ALA A 66 -8.24 -12.95 8.08
N LYS A 67 -7.45 -13.77 7.38
CA LYS A 67 -6.02 -13.56 7.14
C LYS A 67 -5.88 -12.62 5.94
N TRP A 68 -5.63 -11.33 6.18
CA TRP A 68 -5.31 -10.35 5.13
C TRP A 68 -3.98 -9.68 5.44
N ILE A 69 -2.87 -10.37 5.17
CA ILE A 69 -1.55 -9.77 4.99
C ILE A 69 -0.94 -10.48 3.77
N LEU A 70 -0.14 -9.76 2.97
CA LEU A 70 0.64 -10.25 1.82
C LEU A 70 -0.01 -10.22 0.41
N GLY A 71 -0.76 -9.17 0.09
CA GLY A 71 -1.14 -8.84 -1.30
C GLY A 71 -0.31 -7.70 -1.93
N GLY A 72 0.92 -7.46 -1.45
CA GLY A 72 1.70 -6.26 -1.80
C GLY A 72 2.89 -6.48 -2.75
N VAL A 73 3.51 -7.65 -2.72
CA VAL A 73 4.77 -7.90 -3.45
C VAL A 73 4.52 -8.55 -4.81
N ALA A 74 3.49 -9.39 -4.95
CA ALA A 74 3.21 -10.10 -6.20
C ALA A 74 2.74 -9.22 -7.38
N VAL A 75 2.24 -7.99 -7.13
CA VAL A 75 1.70 -7.11 -8.18
C VAL A 75 2.69 -6.05 -8.66
N VAL A 76 3.79 -5.80 -7.93
CA VAL A 76 4.81 -4.82 -8.34
C VAL A 76 5.66 -5.33 -9.52
N LEU A 77 5.65 -6.64 -9.79
CA LEU A 77 6.50 -7.28 -10.80
C LEU A 77 5.83 -7.62 -12.14
N ALA A 78 4.56 -7.28 -12.35
CA ALA A 78 3.91 -7.48 -13.64
C ALA A 78 4.12 -6.32 -14.65
N ILE A 79 4.77 -5.22 -14.25
CA ILE A 79 5.10 -4.08 -15.12
C ILE A 79 6.60 -3.78 -15.04
N ALA A 80 7.41 -4.77 -15.40
CA ALA A 80 8.82 -4.58 -15.71
C ALA A 80 9.09 -5.16 -17.11
N LEU A 81 8.59 -4.49 -18.15
CA LEU A 81 9.02 -4.74 -19.53
C LEU A 81 9.31 -3.42 -20.26
N ALA A 82 10.58 -3.31 -20.64
CA ALA A 82 11.22 -2.40 -21.59
C ALA A 82 11.28 -0.90 -21.25
N VAL A 83 12.46 -0.42 -20.81
CA VAL A 83 13.42 0.33 -21.66
C VAL A 83 14.82 0.17 -21.05
N VAL A 84 15.75 -0.40 -21.83
CA VAL A 84 17.20 -0.33 -21.56
C VAL A 84 17.68 1.04 -22.05
N VAL A 85 18.20 1.87 -21.15
CA VAL A 85 19.08 2.99 -21.53
C VAL A 85 20.44 2.71 -20.92
N THR A 86 21.39 2.33 -21.78
CA THR A 86 22.82 2.34 -21.47
C THR A 86 23.27 3.78 -21.23
N VAL A 87 23.58 4.13 -19.98
CA VAL A 87 24.41 5.31 -19.70
C VAL A 87 25.80 4.82 -19.30
N LEU A 88 26.74 5.12 -20.20
CA LEU A 88 28.16 4.86 -20.04
C LEU A 88 28.76 5.68 -18.91
N VAL A 89 29.58 4.98 -18.14
CA VAL A 89 30.62 5.42 -17.21
C VAL A 89 31.27 6.75 -17.59
N VAL A 90 31.32 7.69 -16.63
CA VAL A 90 32.44 8.64 -16.51
C VAL A 90 33.26 8.23 -15.29
N ARG A 91 34.38 7.56 -15.56
CA ARG A 91 35.50 7.39 -14.64
C ARG A 91 36.34 8.68 -14.73
N PRO A 92 36.71 9.32 -13.62
CA PRO A 92 37.94 10.07 -13.54
C PRO A 92 39.09 9.13 -13.13
N ASP A 93 40.21 9.28 -13.81
CA ASP A 93 41.37 8.39 -13.77
C ASP A 93 42.14 8.36 -12.44
N GLY A 94 42.67 7.17 -12.13
CA GLY A 94 44.08 6.99 -11.77
C GLY A 94 44.55 7.48 -10.40
N GLY A 95 44.32 6.69 -9.35
CA GLY A 95 45.07 6.76 -8.10
C GLY A 95 45.03 5.42 -7.36
N THR A 96 46.20 4.83 -7.14
CA THR A 96 46.41 3.53 -6.47
C THR A 96 45.68 3.42 -5.12
N VAL A 97 44.70 2.51 -5.01
CA VAL A 97 44.09 2.16 -3.72
C VAL A 97 44.99 1.15 -3.02
N ALA A 98 45.71 1.62 -2.00
CA ALA A 98 46.32 0.76 -1.00
C ALA A 98 45.21 0.08 -0.19
N ALA A 99 45.34 -1.22 0.04
CA ALA A 99 44.51 -1.96 0.98
C ALA A 99 44.72 -1.38 2.39
N GLY A 100 43.71 -0.69 2.91
CA GLY A 100 43.68 -0.17 4.28
C GLY A 100 42.75 -0.99 5.15
N ASN A 101 43.34 -1.71 6.12
CA ASN A 101 42.64 -2.36 7.22
C ASN A 101 41.83 -1.35 8.05
N GLY A 102 40.79 -1.85 8.70
CA GLY A 102 39.78 -1.06 9.41
C GLY A 102 40.31 -0.03 10.41
N ALA A 103 39.59 1.09 10.44
CA ALA A 103 39.45 1.99 11.57
C ALA A 103 38.13 2.75 11.40
N GLU A 104 37.47 2.99 12.52
CA GLU A 104 36.25 3.76 12.71
C GLU A 104 36.22 5.05 11.87
N ASN A 105 35.11 5.31 11.17
CA ASN A 105 34.83 6.61 10.58
C ASN A 105 33.54 7.14 11.22
N SER A 106 33.67 7.72 12.40
CA SER A 106 32.62 8.39 13.17
C SER A 106 32.39 9.85 12.75
N ASP A 107 32.72 10.23 11.51
CA ASP A 107 32.62 11.63 11.04
C ASP A 107 32.00 11.77 9.63
N ALA A 108 31.37 10.73 9.09
CA ALA A 108 30.65 10.87 7.83
C ALA A 108 29.31 11.61 8.06
N LYS A 109 29.34 12.94 7.94
CA LYS A 109 28.14 13.79 8.03
C LYS A 109 27.03 13.24 7.13
N LEU A 110 25.86 12.94 7.71
CA LEU A 110 24.67 12.50 6.96
C LEU A 110 24.31 13.53 5.88
N ALA A 111 24.02 13.07 4.65
CA ALA A 111 23.62 13.97 3.57
C ALA A 111 22.33 14.77 3.89
N SER A 112 21.44 14.20 4.69
CA SER A 112 20.21 14.81 5.20
C SER A 112 20.37 15.51 6.56
N ALA A 113 21.61 15.72 7.06
CA ALA A 113 21.83 16.36 8.37
C ALA A 113 21.22 17.78 8.43
N ASP A 114 21.29 18.50 7.32
CA ASP A 114 20.80 19.88 7.21
C ASP A 114 19.34 19.95 6.69
N ASP A 115 18.68 18.81 6.44
CA ASP A 115 17.28 18.80 6.00
C ASP A 115 16.31 19.05 7.18
N LYS A 116 16.03 20.34 7.36
CA LYS A 116 15.03 20.87 8.30
C LYS A 116 13.76 21.31 7.57
N GLY A 117 13.59 20.89 6.31
CA GLY A 117 12.46 21.26 5.49
C GLY A 117 11.13 20.64 5.93
N PRO A 118 10.02 21.11 5.35
CA PRO A 118 8.70 20.49 5.53
C PRO A 118 8.68 19.05 4.99
N VAL A 119 7.75 18.24 5.50
CA VAL A 119 7.40 16.96 4.90
C VAL A 119 6.59 17.24 3.63
N LYS A 120 7.05 16.72 2.50
CA LYS A 120 6.46 16.95 1.17
C LYS A 120 6.67 15.76 0.25
N ILE A 121 6.01 15.78 -0.91
CA ILE A 121 6.26 14.81 -1.98
C ILE A 121 7.70 14.99 -2.49
N LEU A 122 8.47 13.89 -2.49
CA LEU A 122 9.86 13.89 -2.89
C LEU A 122 9.97 13.79 -4.41
N THR A 123 10.76 14.69 -5.01
CA THR A 123 10.86 14.85 -6.48
C THR A 123 12.15 14.28 -7.07
N ASP A 124 13.06 13.85 -6.22
CA ASP A 124 14.38 13.33 -6.54
C ASP A 124 14.87 12.56 -5.31
N ASP A 125 15.71 11.55 -5.52
CA ASP A 125 16.58 10.99 -4.48
C ASP A 125 17.68 10.18 -5.19
N PRO A 126 18.98 10.50 -4.96
CA PRO A 126 20.08 9.79 -5.62
C PRO A 126 20.21 8.31 -5.20
N THR A 127 19.56 7.86 -4.13
CA THR A 127 19.65 6.47 -3.66
C THR A 127 18.70 5.52 -4.39
N CYS A 128 17.78 6.03 -5.21
CA CYS A 128 16.69 5.24 -5.77
C CYS A 128 17.13 4.05 -6.65
N ASP A 129 18.11 4.24 -7.53
CA ASP A 129 18.58 3.16 -8.40
C ASP A 129 19.31 2.07 -7.60
N ALA A 130 20.10 2.47 -6.60
CA ALA A 130 20.78 1.56 -5.71
C ALA A 130 19.78 0.79 -4.83
N TRP A 131 18.75 1.45 -4.30
CA TRP A 131 17.70 0.79 -3.55
C TRP A 131 16.93 -0.25 -4.35
N ASN A 132 16.59 0.05 -5.61
CA ASN A 132 15.91 -0.92 -6.47
C ASN A 132 16.78 -2.17 -6.67
N THR A 133 18.11 -2.01 -6.80
CA THR A 133 19.04 -3.15 -6.87
C THR A 133 19.01 -4.00 -5.61
N VAL A 134 19.06 -3.37 -4.42
CA VAL A 134 18.94 -4.06 -3.12
C VAL A 134 17.63 -4.84 -3.04
N LEU A 135 16.51 -4.23 -3.43
CA LEU A 135 15.20 -4.85 -3.36
C LEU A 135 15.04 -6.00 -4.36
N ASP A 136 15.64 -5.89 -5.56
CA ASP A 136 15.64 -6.96 -6.56
C ASP A 136 16.42 -8.19 -6.09
N GLU A 137 17.59 -8.00 -5.47
CA GLU A 137 18.39 -9.08 -4.86
C GLU A 137 17.60 -9.78 -3.74
N TYR A 138 17.03 -9.00 -2.81
CA TYR A 138 16.20 -9.53 -1.72
C TYR A 138 14.97 -10.28 -2.27
N SER A 139 14.27 -9.70 -3.24
CA SER A 139 13.10 -10.29 -3.87
C SER A 139 13.44 -11.57 -4.65
N GLY A 140 14.63 -11.65 -5.23
CA GLY A 140 15.14 -12.86 -5.88
C GLY A 140 15.23 -14.03 -4.89
N VAL A 141 15.75 -13.78 -3.69
CA VAL A 141 15.84 -14.79 -2.63
C VAL A 141 14.45 -15.21 -2.16
N THR A 142 13.60 -14.26 -1.76
CA THR A 142 12.27 -14.56 -1.17
C THR A 142 11.38 -15.34 -2.14
N LYS A 143 11.42 -15.03 -3.44
CA LYS A 143 10.73 -15.81 -4.48
C LYS A 143 11.29 -17.22 -4.62
N SER A 144 12.61 -17.38 -4.63
CA SER A 144 13.25 -18.68 -4.83
C SER A 144 12.91 -19.68 -3.72
N ILE A 145 12.69 -19.19 -2.49
CA ILE A 145 12.30 -19.98 -1.33
C ILE A 145 10.80 -19.98 -1.06
N ARG A 146 9.99 -19.33 -1.92
CA ARG A 146 8.53 -19.21 -1.77
C ARG A 146 8.12 -18.62 -0.41
N TRP A 147 8.83 -17.59 0.04
CA TRP A 147 8.63 -16.94 1.34
C TRP A 147 7.17 -16.51 1.59
N ASP A 148 6.49 -16.03 0.55
CA ASP A 148 5.11 -15.55 0.62
C ASP A 148 4.08 -16.68 0.81
N ASP A 149 4.46 -17.94 0.56
CA ASP A 149 3.58 -19.11 0.73
C ASP A 149 3.64 -19.70 2.15
N ARG A 150 4.48 -19.16 3.04
CA ARG A 150 4.66 -19.68 4.41
C ARG A 150 3.37 -19.56 5.23
N ASP A 151 3.21 -20.47 6.19
CA ASP A 151 2.28 -20.24 7.31
C ASP A 151 3.04 -19.54 8.45
N ASP A 152 2.86 -18.23 8.51
CA ASP A 152 3.43 -17.34 9.53
C ASP A 152 2.94 -17.64 10.96
N SER A 153 1.87 -18.42 11.11
CA SER A 153 1.30 -18.77 12.41
C SER A 153 1.98 -19.94 13.12
N VAL A 154 2.96 -20.58 12.49
CA VAL A 154 3.71 -21.71 13.06
C VAL A 154 4.94 -21.17 13.83
N PRO A 155 5.02 -21.36 15.16
CA PRO A 155 6.17 -20.93 15.94
C PRO A 155 7.42 -21.79 15.68
N GLU A 156 8.60 -21.26 16.01
CA GLU A 156 9.90 -21.89 15.75
C GLU A 156 9.99 -23.36 16.19
N GLY A 157 9.50 -23.66 17.39
CA GLY A 157 9.57 -25.01 17.95
C GLY A 157 8.73 -26.06 17.22
N SER A 158 7.89 -25.64 16.26
CA SER A 158 7.06 -26.51 15.42
C SER A 158 7.48 -26.52 13.95
N TRP A 159 8.59 -25.87 13.60
CA TRP A 159 9.06 -25.83 12.23
C TRP A 159 9.58 -27.19 11.74
N THR A 160 9.26 -27.51 10.48
CA THR A 160 9.99 -28.52 9.73
C THR A 160 11.41 -28.03 9.41
N PRO A 161 12.35 -28.92 9.05
CA PRO A 161 13.68 -28.52 8.58
C PRO A 161 13.63 -27.53 7.40
N GLU A 162 12.67 -27.69 6.49
CA GLU A 162 12.48 -26.81 5.34
C GLU A 162 11.99 -25.42 5.75
N GLN A 163 11.05 -25.34 6.70
CA GLN A 163 10.61 -24.06 7.25
C GLN A 163 11.78 -23.34 7.93
N ARG A 164 12.56 -24.06 8.75
CA ARG A 164 13.75 -23.49 9.39
C ARG A 164 14.74 -22.94 8.37
N ALA A 165 15.07 -23.72 7.33
CA ALA A 165 15.96 -23.28 6.27
C ALA A 165 15.41 -22.06 5.51
N MET A 166 14.09 -21.97 5.34
CA MET A 166 13.42 -20.81 4.73
C MET A 166 13.58 -19.55 5.59
N TYR A 167 13.34 -19.63 6.90
CA TYR A 167 13.54 -18.50 7.82
C TYR A 167 15.01 -18.08 7.89
N GLU A 168 15.94 -19.03 7.93
CA GLU A 168 17.39 -18.74 7.90
C GLU A 168 17.80 -18.04 6.59
N ALA A 169 17.28 -18.49 5.45
CA ALA A 169 17.56 -17.90 4.15
C ALA A 169 17.04 -16.45 4.03
N VAL A 170 15.80 -16.18 4.47
CA VAL A 170 15.28 -14.80 4.49
C VAL A 170 16.03 -13.95 5.51
N GLY A 171 16.44 -14.53 6.66
CA GLY A 171 17.18 -13.80 7.67
C GLY A 171 18.53 -13.30 7.16
N LYS A 172 19.23 -14.13 6.38
CA LYS A 172 20.45 -13.75 5.68
C LYS A 172 20.20 -12.66 4.63
N ALA A 173 19.13 -12.78 3.84
CA ALA A 173 18.78 -11.80 2.81
C ALA A 173 18.39 -10.44 3.42
N MET A 174 17.60 -10.44 4.50
CA MET A 174 17.25 -9.23 5.26
C MET A 174 18.47 -8.58 5.88
N THR A 175 19.41 -9.37 6.43
CA THR A 175 20.68 -8.84 6.98
C THR A 175 21.48 -8.11 5.91
N GLN A 176 21.68 -8.75 4.75
CA GLN A 176 22.40 -8.14 3.62
C GLN A 176 21.71 -6.85 3.13
N ALA A 177 20.40 -6.89 2.94
CA ALA A 177 19.64 -5.72 2.50
C ALA A 177 19.70 -4.59 3.53
N ALA A 178 19.64 -4.90 4.83
CA ALA A 178 19.76 -3.92 5.90
C ALA A 178 21.14 -3.26 5.92
N ASP A 179 22.22 -4.02 5.74
CA ASP A 179 23.58 -3.47 5.71
C ASP A 179 23.81 -2.56 4.48
N GLN A 180 23.25 -2.93 3.32
CA GLN A 180 23.23 -2.05 2.14
C GLN A 180 22.38 -0.79 2.39
N ALA A 181 21.22 -0.93 3.04
CA ALA A 181 20.35 0.20 3.38
C ALA A 181 21.00 1.20 4.34
N VAL A 182 21.83 0.76 5.29
CA VAL A 182 22.64 1.66 6.14
C VAL A 182 23.54 2.56 5.30
N THR A 183 24.11 2.04 4.21
CA THR A 183 24.94 2.85 3.30
C THR A 183 24.10 3.90 2.57
N LEU A 184 22.91 3.53 2.07
CA LEU A 184 22.01 4.45 1.36
C LEU A 184 21.42 5.53 2.28
N MET A 185 21.14 5.17 3.54
CA MET A 185 20.68 6.08 4.58
C MET A 185 21.63 7.27 4.76
N GLY A 186 22.95 7.06 4.67
CA GLY A 186 23.95 8.14 4.75
C GLY A 186 24.00 9.05 3.52
N GLN A 187 23.45 8.60 2.39
CA GLN A 187 23.55 9.25 1.07
C GLN A 187 22.30 10.02 0.66
N THR A 188 21.13 9.66 1.18
CA THR A 188 19.89 10.39 0.88
C THR A 188 19.93 11.81 1.46
N PRO A 189 19.63 12.85 0.65
CA PRO A 189 19.54 14.22 1.14
C PRO A 189 18.20 14.48 1.85
N HIS A 190 17.23 13.57 1.74
CA HIS A 190 15.88 13.75 2.29
C HIS A 190 15.77 13.05 3.63
N ARG A 191 15.48 13.81 4.69
CA ARG A 191 15.28 13.30 6.05
C ARG A 191 14.23 12.19 6.09
N ASP A 192 13.13 12.36 5.36
CA ASP A 192 12.03 11.40 5.43
C ASP A 192 12.40 10.06 4.75
N MET A 193 13.22 10.08 3.68
CA MET A 193 13.80 8.86 3.10
C MET A 193 14.82 8.22 4.05
N ARG A 194 15.64 9.02 4.72
CA ARG A 194 16.55 8.52 5.76
C ARG A 194 15.78 7.76 6.84
N VAL A 195 14.70 8.34 7.35
CA VAL A 195 13.84 7.69 8.34
C VAL A 195 13.28 6.37 7.82
N LEU A 196 12.84 6.29 6.55
CA LEU A 196 12.37 5.02 5.99
C LEU A 196 13.47 3.95 5.92
N TYR A 197 14.70 4.33 5.56
CA TYR A 197 15.85 3.42 5.64
C TYR A 197 16.12 2.98 7.08
N GLU A 198 16.13 3.92 8.04
CA GLU A 198 16.28 3.60 9.47
C GLU A 198 15.24 2.55 9.90
N GLN A 199 13.97 2.72 9.49
CA GLN A 199 12.89 1.80 9.84
C GLN A 199 12.98 0.45 9.16
N PHE A 200 13.38 0.41 7.89
CA PHE A 200 13.67 -0.84 7.19
C PHE A 200 14.79 -1.62 7.90
N VAL A 201 15.89 -0.94 8.26
CA VAL A 201 17.03 -1.57 8.94
C VAL A 201 16.63 -2.07 10.32
N ALA A 202 15.99 -1.23 11.14
CA ALA A 202 15.61 -1.57 12.51
C ALA A 202 14.68 -2.77 12.58
N THR A 203 13.60 -2.76 11.78
CA THR A 203 12.61 -3.85 11.77
C THR A 203 13.17 -5.14 11.17
N SER A 204 14.04 -5.06 10.16
CA SER A 204 14.74 -6.22 9.60
C SER A 204 15.66 -6.87 10.63
N ARG A 205 16.49 -6.08 11.31
CA ARG A 205 17.43 -6.58 12.33
C ARG A 205 16.70 -7.19 13.51
N GLU A 206 15.63 -6.56 13.99
CA GLU A 206 14.80 -7.12 15.05
C GLU A 206 14.17 -8.45 14.60
N PHE A 207 13.55 -8.52 13.42
CA PHE A 207 12.98 -9.77 12.90
C PHE A 207 14.02 -10.89 12.85
N VAL A 208 15.20 -10.61 12.28
CA VAL A 208 16.30 -11.58 12.18
C VAL A 208 16.71 -12.09 13.57
N SER A 209 16.78 -11.20 14.57
CA SER A 209 17.11 -11.59 15.95
C SER A 209 16.06 -12.49 16.60
N ARG A 210 14.80 -12.41 16.15
CA ARG A 210 13.68 -13.21 16.65
C ARG A 210 13.58 -14.59 16.00
N ILE A 211 14.19 -14.82 14.83
CA ILE A 211 14.13 -16.11 14.11
C ILE A 211 14.39 -17.33 15.01
N PRO A 212 15.44 -17.35 15.87
CA PRO A 212 15.72 -18.52 16.72
C PRO A 212 14.64 -18.80 17.79
N THR A 213 13.76 -17.84 18.08
CA THR A 213 12.70 -17.95 19.07
C THR A 213 11.34 -17.54 18.51
N TYR A 214 11.20 -17.58 17.19
CA TYR A 214 10.12 -16.93 16.46
C TYR A 214 8.73 -17.31 16.99
N GLN A 215 7.92 -16.28 17.23
CA GLN A 215 6.50 -16.37 17.51
C GLN A 215 5.69 -15.75 16.37
N PRO A 216 4.41 -16.16 16.18
CA PRO A 216 3.57 -15.61 15.11
C PRO A 216 3.47 -14.07 15.10
N THR A 217 3.53 -13.43 16.27
CA THR A 217 3.51 -11.96 16.36
C THR A 217 4.76 -11.31 15.78
N ASP A 218 5.89 -12.02 15.73
CA ASP A 218 7.13 -11.49 15.16
C ASP A 218 7.02 -11.31 13.63
N ASP A 219 6.03 -11.92 12.96
CA ASP A 219 5.77 -11.68 11.53
C ASP A 219 5.48 -10.21 11.23
N GLU A 220 4.91 -9.49 12.19
CA GLU A 220 4.62 -8.06 12.04
C GLU A 220 5.90 -7.22 11.85
N LEU A 221 7.07 -7.69 12.33
CA LEU A 221 8.36 -7.06 12.03
C LEU A 221 8.78 -7.26 10.57
N SER A 222 8.56 -8.47 10.04
CA SER A 222 8.78 -8.77 8.62
C SER A 222 7.81 -7.96 7.75
N ALA A 223 6.54 -7.85 8.15
CA ALA A 223 5.54 -7.02 7.48
C ALA A 223 5.92 -5.53 7.51
N ALA A 224 6.39 -5.01 8.65
CA ALA A 224 6.86 -3.64 8.77
C ALA A 224 8.09 -3.38 7.89
N SER A 225 9.11 -4.26 7.92
CA SER A 225 10.29 -4.17 7.06
C SER A 225 9.89 -4.14 5.58
N ASN A 226 9.09 -5.10 5.13
CA ASN A 226 8.64 -5.15 3.74
C ASN A 226 7.81 -3.90 3.34
N ALA A 227 7.00 -3.36 4.25
CA ALA A 227 6.22 -2.15 4.00
C ALA A 227 7.09 -0.89 3.90
N ALA A 228 8.10 -0.74 4.77
CA ALA A 228 9.07 0.34 4.68
C ALA A 228 9.87 0.25 3.36
N GLY A 229 10.36 -0.94 3.02
CA GLY A 229 11.09 -1.16 1.77
C GLY A 229 10.24 -0.91 0.52
N ALA A 230 8.98 -1.33 0.54
CA ALA A 230 8.02 -1.05 -0.53
C ALA A 230 7.67 0.45 -0.62
N ALA A 231 7.63 1.18 0.50
CA ALA A 231 7.41 2.62 0.49
C ALA A 231 8.57 3.34 -0.24
N ILE A 232 9.81 3.02 0.10
CA ILE A 232 11.00 3.56 -0.57
C ILE A 232 10.96 3.26 -2.08
N ALA A 233 10.63 2.02 -2.46
CA ALA A 233 10.54 1.63 -3.87
C ALA A 233 9.42 2.36 -4.62
N ASN A 234 8.25 2.53 -4.02
CA ASN A 234 7.12 3.24 -4.65
C ASN A 234 7.39 4.74 -4.78
N ILE A 235 8.05 5.34 -3.79
CA ILE A 235 8.52 6.74 -3.83
C ILE A 235 9.50 6.90 -5.00
N CYS A 236 10.50 6.02 -5.09
CA CYS A 236 11.46 6.02 -6.19
C CYS A 236 10.81 5.80 -7.55
N ALA A 237 9.79 4.94 -7.64
CA ALA A 237 9.04 4.76 -8.87
C ALA A 237 8.24 6.02 -9.25
N ALA A 238 7.63 6.71 -8.28
CA ALA A 238 6.94 7.98 -8.53
C ALA A 238 7.91 9.07 -9.03
N ILE A 239 9.11 9.14 -8.46
CA ILE A 239 10.21 10.02 -8.91
C ILE A 239 10.65 9.67 -10.34
N ASN A 240 10.97 8.41 -10.60
CA ASN A 240 11.50 7.97 -11.89
C ASN A 240 10.49 8.09 -13.03
N ARG A 241 9.20 7.90 -12.72
CA ARG A 241 8.09 8.08 -13.69
C ARG A 241 7.62 9.53 -13.83
N ARG A 242 8.24 10.46 -13.10
CA ARG A 242 7.92 11.89 -13.10
C ARG A 242 6.54 12.24 -12.56
N THR A 243 5.86 11.31 -11.88
CA THR A 243 4.52 11.54 -11.32
C THR A 243 4.58 12.28 -10.00
N ALA A 244 5.65 12.12 -9.22
CA ALA A 244 5.89 12.94 -8.03
C ALA A 244 6.08 14.42 -8.40
N GLN A 245 6.86 14.69 -9.45
CA GLN A 245 7.20 16.03 -9.93
C GLN A 245 6.00 16.76 -10.53
N SER A 246 5.05 16.05 -11.14
CA SER A 246 3.84 16.67 -11.71
C SER A 246 2.88 17.16 -10.63
N VAL A 247 2.81 16.46 -9.48
CA VAL A 247 1.84 16.77 -8.42
C VAL A 247 2.44 17.55 -7.24
N ALA A 248 3.76 17.49 -7.01
CA ALA A 248 4.40 18.17 -5.88
C ALA A 248 4.05 19.67 -5.79
N PRO A 249 4.04 20.47 -6.88
CA PRO A 249 3.66 21.89 -6.80
C PRO A 249 2.17 22.14 -6.47
N LEU A 250 1.33 21.10 -6.55
CA LEU A 250 -0.12 21.18 -6.35
C LEU A 250 -0.55 20.78 -4.94
N VAL A 251 0.38 20.27 -4.14
CA VAL A 251 0.15 19.85 -2.75
C VAL A 251 0.88 20.82 -1.84
N SER A 252 0.18 21.29 -0.80
CA SER A 252 0.77 22.20 0.18
C SER A 252 1.73 21.44 1.09
N ASP A 253 2.94 21.96 1.20
CA ASP A 253 3.95 21.52 2.16
C ASP A 253 3.42 21.58 3.59
N VAL A 254 3.79 20.59 4.41
CA VAL A 254 3.40 20.54 5.83
C VAL A 254 4.66 20.52 6.70
N THR A 255 4.69 21.38 7.72
CA THR A 255 5.81 21.45 8.66
C THR A 255 6.05 20.07 9.28
N GLY A 256 7.26 19.54 9.11
CA GLY A 256 7.66 18.27 9.71
C GLY A 256 8.06 18.42 11.18
N ALA A 257 8.01 17.31 11.91
CA ALA A 257 8.65 17.24 13.21
C ALA A 257 10.18 17.24 13.03
N GLU A 258 10.87 17.99 13.90
CA GLU A 258 12.33 17.99 13.89
C GLU A 258 12.87 16.64 14.34
N ILE A 259 13.75 16.07 13.54
CA ILE A 259 14.51 14.88 13.88
C ILE A 259 15.95 15.31 14.14
N GLY A 260 16.45 15.00 15.34
CA GLY A 260 17.83 15.28 15.75
C GLY A 260 18.85 14.78 14.73
N SER A 261 19.92 15.55 14.53
CA SER A 261 20.97 15.31 13.54
C SER A 261 22.09 14.39 14.01
N GLU A 262 22.10 13.98 15.28
CA GLU A 262 23.30 13.42 15.93
C GLU A 262 23.33 11.88 16.01
N ASP A 263 24.58 11.40 15.96
CA ASP A 263 25.14 10.04 15.95
C ASP A 263 24.72 9.08 17.08
N ASP A 264 23.74 9.44 17.92
CA ASP A 264 23.31 8.64 19.07
C ASP A 264 22.16 7.66 18.74
N GLN A 265 22.04 7.24 17.48
CA GLN A 265 20.90 6.45 17.02
C GLN A 265 21.17 4.96 17.12
N GLU A 266 20.83 4.39 18.27
CA GLU A 266 20.33 3.02 18.27
C GLU A 266 19.18 2.96 17.25
N LEU A 267 19.41 2.29 16.10
CA LEU A 267 18.43 2.13 15.02
C LEU A 267 17.23 1.37 15.55
N THR A 268 16.32 2.11 16.17
CA THR A 268 15.17 1.57 16.88
C THR A 268 13.95 1.74 16.00
N ALA A 269 13.15 0.68 15.91
CA ALA A 269 11.87 0.75 15.24
C ALA A 269 10.99 1.80 15.92
N VAL A 270 10.29 2.62 15.13
CA VAL A 270 9.20 3.45 15.66
C VAL A 270 8.18 2.55 16.33
N LEU A 271 7.50 3.09 17.33
CA LEU A 271 6.61 2.30 18.18
C LEU A 271 7.37 1.12 18.80
N SER A 272 8.45 1.39 19.53
CA SER A 272 9.07 0.38 20.40
C SER A 272 8.22 0.08 21.64
N THR A 273 7.29 0.97 21.97
CA THR A 273 6.29 0.85 23.04
C THR A 273 4.87 0.97 22.48
N PRO A 274 3.85 0.41 23.17
CA PRO A 274 2.45 0.62 22.79
C PRO A 274 2.13 2.12 22.69
N SER A 275 1.41 2.51 21.64
CA SER A 275 0.97 3.89 21.43
C SER A 275 -0.55 3.97 21.45
N PRO A 276 -1.15 4.95 22.17
CA PRO A 276 -2.60 5.13 22.19
C PRO A 276 -3.17 5.43 20.79
N MET A 277 -2.36 5.98 19.88
CA MET A 277 -2.75 6.29 18.50
C MET A 277 -3.09 5.03 17.68
N CYS A 278 -2.58 3.86 18.06
CA CYS A 278 -2.74 2.64 17.26
C CYS A 278 -4.20 2.20 17.09
N SER A 279 -5.07 2.47 18.08
CA SER A 279 -6.49 2.14 17.95
C SER A 279 -7.21 3.05 16.95
N ASP A 280 -6.91 4.35 16.99
CA ASP A 280 -7.48 5.33 16.07
C ASP A 280 -6.96 5.11 14.65
N TRP A 281 -5.67 4.82 14.52
CA TRP A 281 -5.03 4.49 13.25
C TRP A 281 -5.65 3.26 12.59
N LYS A 282 -5.81 2.15 13.33
CA LYS A 282 -6.46 0.93 12.81
C LYS A 282 -7.90 1.22 12.37
N SER A 283 -8.62 2.04 13.12
CA SER A 283 -10.00 2.46 12.78
C SER A 283 -10.04 3.29 11.51
N LEU A 284 -9.12 4.25 11.35
CA LEU A 284 -8.99 5.07 10.15
C LEU A 284 -8.72 4.23 8.90
N VAL A 285 -7.75 3.31 8.96
CA VAL A 285 -7.40 2.45 7.83
C VAL A 285 -8.55 1.49 7.48
N ALA A 286 -9.25 0.95 8.48
CA ALA A 286 -10.40 0.08 8.24
C ALA A 286 -11.54 0.82 7.52
N ARG A 287 -11.89 2.04 7.97
CA ARG A 287 -12.89 2.89 7.30
C ARG A 287 -12.48 3.21 5.87
N PHE A 288 -11.24 3.66 5.66
CA PHE A 288 -10.73 3.95 4.32
C PHE A 288 -10.84 2.73 3.38
N HIS A 289 -10.50 1.54 3.87
CA HIS A 289 -10.62 0.32 3.08
C HIS A 289 -12.07 0.04 2.68
N GLU A 290 -13.01 0.12 3.63
CA GLU A 290 -14.44 -0.09 3.38
C GLU A 290 -14.99 0.93 2.37
N ASP A 291 -14.76 2.22 2.63
CA ASP A 291 -15.32 3.32 1.85
C ASP A 291 -14.77 3.39 0.41
N THR A 292 -13.57 2.85 0.18
CA THR A 292 -12.92 2.84 -1.15
C THR A 292 -13.08 1.52 -1.92
N THR A 293 -13.93 0.60 -1.45
CA THR A 293 -14.12 -0.73 -2.08
C THR A 293 -14.43 -0.65 -3.58
N ALA A 294 -15.36 0.23 -3.97
CA ALA A 294 -15.74 0.38 -5.39
C ALA A 294 -14.59 0.90 -6.26
N TRP A 295 -13.76 1.81 -5.72
CA TRP A 295 -12.60 2.34 -6.42
C TRP A 295 -11.51 1.28 -6.61
N ARG A 296 -11.22 0.48 -5.57
CA ARG A 296 -10.23 -0.61 -5.66
C ARG A 296 -10.62 -1.73 -6.63
N ALA A 297 -11.90 -1.81 -7.00
CA ALA A 297 -12.40 -2.76 -8.00
C ALA A 297 -12.15 -2.29 -9.45
N ILE A 298 -11.77 -1.03 -9.66
CA ILE A 298 -11.40 -0.51 -10.98
C ILE A 298 -9.97 -0.94 -11.29
N ASP A 299 -9.73 -1.44 -12.51
CA ASP A 299 -8.38 -1.72 -12.97
C ASP A 299 -7.57 -0.43 -13.06
N LYS A 300 -6.55 -0.33 -12.21
CA LYS A 300 -5.63 0.82 -12.13
C LYS A 300 -4.85 1.07 -13.43
N ASN A 301 -4.85 0.14 -14.38
CA ASN A 301 -4.18 0.32 -15.67
C ASN A 301 -5.05 1.07 -16.69
N ILE A 302 -6.30 1.38 -16.37
CA ILE A 302 -7.18 2.16 -17.24
C ILE A 302 -6.92 3.66 -16.97
N PRO A 303 -6.39 4.43 -17.94
CA PRO A 303 -6.16 5.86 -17.78
C PRO A 303 -7.49 6.63 -17.71
N ALA A 304 -7.44 7.86 -17.17
CA ALA A 304 -8.62 8.72 -17.02
C ALA A 304 -9.32 9.02 -18.35
N THR A 305 -8.59 9.01 -19.47
CA THR A 305 -9.15 9.21 -20.82
C THR A 305 -10.08 8.08 -21.26
N GLU A 306 -9.94 6.89 -20.66
CA GLU A 306 -10.70 5.69 -21.01
C GLU A 306 -11.77 5.34 -19.97
N TRP A 307 -11.86 6.09 -18.87
CA TRP A 307 -12.89 5.86 -17.88
C TRP A 307 -14.30 6.06 -18.43
N THR A 308 -15.14 5.06 -18.20
CA THR A 308 -16.59 5.21 -18.32
C THR A 308 -17.09 6.31 -17.37
N PRO A 309 -18.28 6.90 -17.62
CA PRO A 309 -18.88 7.88 -16.71
C PRO A 309 -19.00 7.37 -15.27
N ASN A 310 -19.30 6.08 -15.09
CA ASN A 310 -19.38 5.45 -13.77
C ASN A 310 -18.00 5.35 -13.09
N GLN A 311 -16.96 4.92 -13.81
CA GLN A 311 -15.60 4.87 -13.26
C GLN A 311 -15.10 6.25 -12.85
N ARG A 312 -15.40 7.29 -13.65
CA ARG A 312 -15.07 8.67 -13.29
C ARG A 312 -15.76 9.10 -11.99
N ALA A 313 -17.06 8.87 -11.86
CA ALA A 313 -17.80 9.19 -10.65
C ALA A 313 -17.26 8.46 -9.41
N ILE A 314 -16.85 7.19 -9.54
CA ILE A 314 -16.22 6.41 -8.47
C ILE A 314 -14.85 7.00 -8.08
N ASN A 315 -14.01 7.36 -9.05
CA ASN A 315 -12.71 8.00 -8.78
C ASN A 315 -12.88 9.37 -8.12
N ASP A 316 -13.83 10.19 -8.57
CA ASP A 316 -14.14 11.49 -7.94
C ASP A 316 -14.60 11.32 -6.49
N ALA A 317 -15.41 10.28 -6.20
CA ALA A 317 -15.83 9.96 -4.84
C ALA A 317 -14.66 9.47 -3.97
N ALA A 318 -13.82 8.59 -4.50
CA ALA A 318 -12.61 8.13 -3.82
C ALA A 318 -11.64 9.27 -3.53
N GLY A 319 -11.46 10.22 -4.45
CA GLY A 319 -10.61 11.40 -4.25
C GLY A 319 -11.03 12.25 -3.05
N ARG A 320 -12.35 12.38 -2.81
CA ARG A 320 -12.86 13.06 -1.60
C ARG A 320 -12.56 12.28 -0.32
N ILE A 321 -12.77 10.97 -0.33
CA ILE A 321 -12.46 10.09 0.81
C ILE A 321 -10.96 10.11 1.12
N MET A 322 -10.11 10.04 0.10
CA MET A 322 -8.65 10.10 0.21
C MET A 322 -8.17 11.42 0.80
N SER A 323 -8.78 12.54 0.40
CA SER A 323 -8.45 13.86 0.95
C SER A 323 -8.81 13.94 2.44
N ALA A 324 -10.03 13.54 2.81
CA ALA A 324 -10.45 13.51 4.22
C ALA A 324 -9.58 12.57 5.06
N THR A 325 -9.22 11.40 4.52
CA THR A 325 -8.32 10.45 5.16
C THR A 325 -6.93 11.06 5.37
N ALA A 326 -6.40 11.79 4.39
CA ALA A 326 -5.12 12.47 4.52
C ALA A 326 -5.15 13.55 5.63
N ASP A 327 -6.25 14.28 5.77
CA ASP A 327 -6.43 15.26 6.85
C ASP A 327 -6.49 14.57 8.23
N GLU A 328 -7.20 13.44 8.35
CA GLU A 328 -7.23 12.64 9.58
C GLU A 328 -5.84 12.03 9.91
N MET A 329 -5.07 11.61 8.90
CA MET A 329 -3.70 11.14 9.08
C MET A 329 -2.81 12.23 9.70
N GLU A 330 -2.87 13.46 9.21
CA GLU A 330 -2.07 14.57 9.76
C GLU A 330 -2.48 14.95 11.19
N GLN A 331 -3.77 14.84 11.52
CA GLN A 331 -4.24 15.02 12.90
C GLN A 331 -3.65 13.96 13.83
N LEU A 332 -3.64 12.69 13.41
CA LEU A 332 -3.01 11.60 14.17
C LEU A 332 -1.50 11.77 14.28
N ALA A 333 -0.83 12.22 13.21
CA ALA A 333 0.59 12.56 13.24
C ALA A 333 0.87 13.61 14.32
N THR A 334 0.11 14.70 14.34
CA THR A 334 0.26 15.79 15.33
C THR A 334 0.05 15.33 16.77
N ALA A 335 -0.78 14.30 16.98
CA ALA A 335 -1.04 13.72 18.30
C ALA A 335 0.04 12.71 18.76
N SER A 336 1.00 12.35 17.92
CA SER A 336 2.04 11.38 18.26
C SER A 336 3.24 12.05 18.92
N ASP A 337 3.74 11.50 20.03
CA ASP A 337 4.96 11.99 20.67
C ASP A 337 6.27 11.51 19.98
N ASN A 338 6.17 10.73 18.91
CA ASN A 338 7.33 10.19 18.19
C ASN A 338 7.56 10.96 16.88
N PRO A 339 8.59 11.82 16.76
CA PRO A 339 8.80 12.68 15.59
C PRO A 339 9.04 11.91 14.29
N ARG A 340 9.61 10.70 14.34
CA ARG A 340 9.76 9.84 13.16
C ARG A 340 8.41 9.33 12.68
N LEU A 341 7.56 8.91 13.61
CA LEU A 341 6.21 8.45 13.30
C LEU A 341 5.35 9.59 12.76
N GLN A 342 5.47 10.80 13.32
CA GLN A 342 4.81 11.99 12.78
C GLN A 342 5.17 12.17 11.30
N ASN A 343 6.47 12.19 10.97
CA ASN A 343 6.93 12.42 9.61
C ASN A 343 6.49 11.30 8.64
N ILE A 344 6.52 10.03 9.06
CA ILE A 344 6.04 8.91 8.24
C ILE A 344 4.54 9.04 7.92
N ILE A 345 3.72 9.38 8.91
CA ILE A 345 2.27 9.53 8.73
C ILE A 345 1.97 10.76 7.86
N THR A 346 2.62 11.89 8.12
CA THR A 346 2.50 13.10 7.30
C THR A 346 2.92 12.81 5.87
N LEU A 347 4.00 12.07 5.64
CA LEU A 347 4.43 11.68 4.30
C LEU A 347 3.36 10.82 3.59
N ALA A 348 2.72 9.91 4.30
CA ALA A 348 1.62 9.11 3.75
C ALA A 348 0.44 9.99 3.32
N ALA A 349 0.09 11.00 4.12
CA ALA A 349 -0.94 11.97 3.80
C ALA A 349 -0.57 12.81 2.56
N GLN A 350 0.69 13.27 2.46
CA GLN A 350 1.20 14.06 1.33
C GLN A 350 1.11 13.27 0.01
N TYR A 351 1.58 12.02 -0.03
CA TYR A 351 1.47 11.17 -1.22
C TYR A 351 0.02 10.87 -1.62
N ARG A 352 -0.88 10.67 -0.64
CA ARG A 352 -2.30 10.49 -0.89
C ARG A 352 -2.93 11.75 -1.51
N ARG A 353 -2.61 12.94 -0.99
CA ARG A 353 -3.05 14.19 -1.62
C ARG A 353 -2.50 14.35 -3.03
N GLY A 354 -1.24 13.98 -3.25
CA GLY A 354 -0.63 13.94 -4.58
C GLY A 354 -1.43 13.07 -5.56
N PHE A 355 -1.78 11.85 -5.15
CA PHE A 355 -2.62 10.97 -5.96
C PHE A 355 -3.98 11.59 -6.29
N VAL A 356 -4.64 12.24 -5.33
CA VAL A 356 -5.90 12.96 -5.57
C VAL A 356 -5.72 14.06 -6.63
N LYS A 357 -4.59 14.78 -6.63
CA LYS A 357 -4.30 15.79 -7.67
C LYS A 357 -4.10 15.18 -9.06
N ALA A 358 -3.63 13.94 -9.15
CA ALA A 358 -3.45 13.22 -10.41
C ALA A 358 -4.77 12.69 -10.99
N LEU A 359 -5.77 12.34 -10.16
CA LEU A 359 -7.02 11.68 -10.58
C LEU A 359 -7.71 12.28 -11.84
N PRO A 360 -7.84 13.61 -12.01
CA PRO A 360 -8.50 14.17 -13.19
C PRO A 360 -7.86 13.76 -14.53
N ASN A 361 -6.55 13.58 -14.53
CA ASN A 361 -5.74 13.20 -15.70
C ASN A 361 -4.94 11.92 -15.41
N TYR A 362 -5.52 11.02 -14.61
CA TYR A 362 -4.82 9.83 -14.12
C TYR A 362 -4.21 9.01 -15.26
N GLU A 363 -2.93 8.72 -15.13
CA GLU A 363 -2.20 7.74 -15.90
C GLU A 363 -1.79 6.55 -15.00
N PRO A 364 -1.61 5.33 -15.54
CA PRO A 364 -1.25 4.16 -14.73
C PRO A 364 -0.01 4.34 -13.84
N SER A 365 0.95 5.18 -14.27
CA SER A 365 2.13 5.53 -13.47
C SER A 365 1.81 6.33 -12.21
N ASP A 366 0.69 7.05 -12.16
CA ASP A 366 0.28 7.81 -10.98
C ASP A 366 -0.11 6.88 -9.83
N SER A 367 -0.36 5.59 -10.11
CA SER A 367 -0.60 4.60 -9.06
C SER A 367 0.55 4.48 -8.05
N TYR A 368 1.79 4.85 -8.43
CA TYR A 368 2.91 4.88 -7.49
C TYR A 368 2.74 5.91 -6.37
N LEU A 369 1.96 6.98 -6.57
CA LEU A 369 1.63 7.94 -5.52
C LEU A 369 0.78 7.27 -4.44
N GLU A 370 -0.31 6.61 -4.82
CA GLU A 370 -1.18 5.91 -3.85
C GLU A 370 -0.51 4.66 -3.26
N LEU A 371 0.30 3.95 -4.05
CA LEU A 371 1.10 2.84 -3.53
C LEU A 371 2.13 3.29 -2.48
N SER A 372 2.70 4.49 -2.63
CA SER A 372 3.57 5.09 -1.60
C SER A 372 2.78 5.33 -0.32
N ALA A 373 1.63 6.00 -0.40
CA ALA A 373 0.76 6.24 0.75
C ALA A 373 0.28 4.93 1.42
N THR A 374 -0.07 3.93 0.62
CA THR A 374 -0.50 2.61 1.09
C THR A 374 0.64 1.86 1.80
N SER A 375 1.86 1.85 1.25
CA SER A 375 3.01 1.17 1.88
C SER A 375 3.39 1.84 3.20
N LEU A 376 3.42 3.17 3.26
CA LEU A 376 3.62 3.91 4.50
C LEU A 376 2.52 3.57 5.53
N SER A 377 1.26 3.48 5.08
CA SER A 377 0.15 3.14 5.97
C SER A 377 0.24 1.70 6.51
N ARG A 378 0.70 0.76 5.66
CA ARG A 378 0.95 -0.64 6.05
C ARG A 378 2.06 -0.75 7.08
N PHE A 379 3.12 0.04 6.93
CA PHE A 379 4.20 0.09 7.89
C PHE A 379 3.68 0.49 9.29
N VAL A 380 2.90 1.57 9.37
CA VAL A 380 2.32 2.01 10.65
C VAL A 380 1.37 0.95 11.23
N ASN A 381 0.55 0.30 10.38
CA ASN A 381 -0.32 -0.79 10.81
C ASN A 381 0.45 -1.96 11.41
N ALA A 382 1.51 -2.43 10.74
CA ALA A 382 2.32 -3.55 11.19
C ALA A 382 3.05 -3.21 12.50
N ALA A 383 3.63 -2.01 12.60
CA ALA A 383 4.24 -1.53 13.84
C ALA A 383 3.23 -1.46 15.00
N CYS A 384 2.00 -1.03 14.74
CA CYS A 384 0.89 -1.04 15.70
C CYS A 384 0.34 -2.44 16.03
N ALA A 385 0.58 -3.45 15.20
CA ALA A 385 0.16 -4.83 15.47
C ALA A 385 1.22 -5.57 16.31
N TYR A 386 2.50 -5.33 16.05
CA TYR A 386 3.59 -5.91 16.82
C TYR A 386 3.58 -5.52 18.31
N ARG A 387 3.05 -4.33 18.63
CA ARG A 387 3.07 -3.74 19.99
C ARG A 387 1.69 -3.58 20.62
N SER A 388 0.67 -4.24 20.08
CA SER A 388 -0.71 -4.17 20.62
C SER A 388 -0.96 -5.11 21.79
#